data_AF-A0A9P7V000-F1
#
_entry.id   AF-A0A9P7V000-F1
#
_cell.length_a   1.000
_cell.length_b   1.000
_cell.length_c   1.000
_cell.angle_alpha   90.00
_cell.angle_beta   90.00
_cell.angle_gamma   90.00
#
_symmetry.space_group_name_H-M   'P 1'
#
loop_
_entity.id
_entity.type
_entity.pdbx_description
1 polymer ?
#
loop_
_entity_poly.entity_id
_entity_poly.type
_entity_poly.pdbx_seq_one_letter_code
_entity_poly.pdbx_strand_id
1 'polypeptide(L)'
;MKPNTKEVVRQTFGEAMTVLSNTIQRLIVEAEVQLANLEKLEEDLLVLHELIHREDTSISSQKSEIPSELWTKLGGNKARIEVFDKHLYLLKNLGVYRKQALAHVVAALQTLRALSDDMEDMRERVTAPELVGESVPVDVHLRSITIGLERLKESRVKAKEREDEAIRRVLQLDQAD
;
A
#
# COMPACT_ATOMS: atom_id res chain seq x y z
N MET A 1 13.47 39.86 27.30
CA MET A 1 13.55 38.63 28.12
C MET A 1 14.09 37.53 27.20
N LYS A 2 15.24 36.92 27.48
CA LYS A 2 15.76 35.84 26.62
C LYS A 2 14.83 34.64 26.78
N PRO A 3 14.37 33.99 25.70
CA PRO A 3 13.52 32.81 25.83
C PRO A 3 14.31 31.73 26.57
N ASN A 4 13.65 31.12 27.56
CA ASN A 4 14.19 29.98 28.28
C ASN A 4 14.39 28.86 27.26
N THR A 5 15.59 28.26 27.19
CA THR A 5 15.91 27.17 26.25
C THR A 5 14.88 26.03 26.28
N LYS A 6 14.24 25.80 27.44
CA LYS A 6 13.14 24.84 27.61
C LYS A 6 11.91 25.18 26.77
N GLU A 7 11.53 26.45 26.75
CA GLU A 7 10.36 26.96 26.03
C GLU A 7 10.58 26.86 24.52
N VAL A 8 11.80 27.16 24.06
CA VAL A 8 12.19 27.03 22.65
C VAL A 8 12.13 25.56 22.21
N VAL A 9 12.73 24.64 22.98
CA VAL A 9 12.72 23.21 22.63
C VAL A 9 11.29 22.64 22.61
N ARG A 10 10.44 23.01 23.59
CA ARG A 10 9.04 22.60 23.64
C ARG A 10 8.27 23.10 22.42
N GLN A 11 8.41 24.40 22.11
CA GLN A 11 7.74 25.02 20.98
C GLN A 11 8.17 24.38 19.66
N THR A 12 9.49 24.24 19.41
CA THR A 12 10.00 23.62 18.19
C THR A 12 9.58 22.16 18.08
N PHE A 13 9.56 21.41 19.18
CA PHE A 13 9.05 20.03 19.18
C PHE A 13 7.56 19.99 18.81
N GLY A 14 6.72 20.83 19.42
CA GLY A 14 5.28 20.89 19.11
C GLY A 14 4.98 21.30 17.67
N GLU A 15 5.73 22.26 17.13
CA GLU A 15 5.65 22.66 15.72
C GLU A 15 6.04 21.51 14.78
N ALA A 16 7.15 20.84 15.06
CA ALA A 16 7.59 19.67 14.28
C ALA A 16 6.56 18.53 14.34
N MET A 17 5.98 18.27 15.52
CA MET A 17 4.93 17.26 15.71
C MET A 17 3.67 17.59 14.94
N THR A 18 3.27 18.86 14.90
CA THR A 18 2.12 19.30 14.13
C THR A 18 2.33 19.08 12.63
N VAL A 19 3.50 19.47 12.11
CA VAL A 19 3.84 19.28 10.69
C VAL A 19 3.88 17.80 10.32
N LEU A 20 4.49 16.97 11.17
CA LEU A 20 4.60 15.54 10.92
C LEU A 20 3.22 14.86 10.97
N SER A 21 2.35 15.24 11.91
CA SER A 21 1.00 14.69 12.07
C SER A 21 0.18 14.95 10.82
N ASN A 22 0.16 16.22 10.38
CA ASN A 22 -0.56 16.63 9.17
C ASN A 22 -0.03 15.91 7.92
N THR A 23 1.28 15.65 7.87
CA THR A 23 1.90 14.93 6.75
C THR A 23 1.49 13.45 6.73
N ILE A 24 1.51 12.78 7.89
CA ILE A 24 1.09 11.38 8.01
C ILE A 24 -0.40 11.24 7.68
N GLN A 25 -1.26 12.11 8.22
CA GLN A 25 -2.69 12.09 7.91
C GLN A 25 -2.96 12.25 6.41
N ARG A 26 -2.25 13.15 5.73
CA ARG A 26 -2.34 13.30 4.27
C ARG A 26 -1.92 12.02 3.54
N LEU A 27 -0.80 11.42 3.95
CA LEU A 27 -0.30 10.17 3.35
C LEU A 27 -1.24 8.98 3.59
N ILE A 28 -1.92 8.92 4.75
CA ILE A 28 -2.96 7.91 5.03
C ILE A 28 -4.08 8.04 4.01
N VAL A 29 -4.63 9.24 3.82
CA VAL A 29 -5.71 9.48 2.84
C VAL A 29 -5.26 9.12 1.43
N GLU A 30 -4.04 9.50 1.05
CA GLU A 30 -3.49 9.15 -0.26
C GLU A 30 -3.37 7.63 -0.45
N ALA A 31 -2.86 6.91 0.56
CA ALA A 31 -2.75 5.46 0.52
C ALA A 31 -4.13 4.77 0.47
N GLU A 32 -5.14 5.29 1.16
CA GLU A 32 -6.52 4.79 1.10
C GLU A 32 -7.14 4.98 -0.29
N VAL A 33 -6.87 6.11 -0.95
CA VAL A 33 -7.27 6.31 -2.35
C VAL A 33 -6.57 5.31 -3.28
N GLN A 34 -5.28 5.06 -3.08
CA GLN A 34 -4.56 4.06 -3.90
C GLN A 34 -5.07 2.64 -3.66
N LEU A 35 -5.43 2.31 -2.42
CA LEU A 35 -6.06 1.03 -2.10
C LEU A 35 -7.37 0.85 -2.89
N ALA A 36 -8.26 1.84 -2.85
CA ALA A 36 -9.52 1.81 -3.60
C ALA A 36 -9.30 1.72 -5.12
N ASN A 37 -8.29 2.41 -5.65
CA ASN A 37 -7.93 2.31 -7.07
C ASN A 37 -7.45 0.91 -7.46
N LEU A 38 -6.69 0.25 -6.58
CA LEU A 38 -6.19 -1.11 -6.82
C LEU A 38 -7.31 -2.16 -6.72
N GLU A 39 -8.28 -1.97 -5.82
CA GLU A 39 -9.49 -2.80 -5.74
C GLU A 39 -10.34 -2.64 -7.00
N LYS A 40 -10.56 -1.41 -7.45
CA LYS A 40 -11.26 -1.16 -8.73
C LYS A 40 -10.53 -1.79 -9.92
N LEU A 41 -9.20 -1.70 -9.96
CA LEU A 41 -8.41 -2.35 -11.00
C LEU A 41 -8.57 -3.87 -10.98
N GLU A 42 -8.74 -4.50 -9.81
CA GLU A 42 -9.07 -5.93 -9.72
C GLU A 42 -10.42 -6.25 -10.34
N GLU A 43 -11.46 -5.47 -10.03
CA GLU A 43 -12.79 -5.63 -10.63
C GLU A 43 -12.73 -5.51 -12.16
N ASP A 44 -12.06 -4.48 -12.67
CA ASP A 44 -11.91 -4.25 -14.11
C ASP A 44 -11.16 -5.42 -14.79
N LEU A 45 -10.11 -5.94 -14.16
CA LEU A 45 -9.36 -7.10 -14.67
C LEU A 45 -10.20 -8.37 -14.71
N LEU A 46 -11.06 -8.60 -13.69
CA LEU A 46 -11.97 -9.74 -13.67
C LEU A 46 -13.00 -9.67 -14.79
N VAL A 47 -13.58 -8.48 -15.02
CA VAL A 47 -14.53 -8.25 -16.12
C VAL A 47 -13.86 -8.48 -17.48
N LEU A 48 -12.64 -7.96 -17.68
CA LEU A 48 -11.88 -8.19 -18.92
C LEU A 48 -11.54 -9.65 -19.14
N HIS A 49 -11.16 -10.36 -18.07
CA HIS A 49 -10.88 -11.80 -18.14
C HIS A 49 -12.13 -12.59 -18.56
N GLU A 50 -13.30 -12.31 -17.98
CA GLU A 50 -14.57 -12.95 -18.35
C GLU A 50 -14.93 -12.67 -19.82
N LEU A 51 -14.78 -11.42 -20.27
CA LEU A 51 -15.10 -11.02 -21.64
C LEU A 51 -14.22 -11.77 -22.66
N ILE A 52 -12.91 -11.80 -22.43
CA ILE A 52 -11.95 -12.51 -23.29
C ILE A 52 -12.24 -14.01 -23.29
N HIS A 53 -12.52 -14.62 -22.13
CA HIS A 53 -12.82 -16.05 -22.05
C HIS A 53 -14.11 -16.43 -22.80
N ARG A 54 -15.15 -15.58 -22.72
CA ARG A 54 -16.39 -15.75 -23.49
C ARG A 54 -16.14 -15.66 -25.00
N GLU A 55 -15.30 -14.72 -25.42
CA GLU A 55 -14.95 -14.54 -26.83
C GLU A 55 -14.13 -15.72 -27.37
N ASP A 56 -13.15 -16.21 -26.61
CA ASP A 56 -12.37 -17.39 -26.97
C ASP A 56 -13.24 -18.66 -27.09
N THR A 57 -14.19 -18.85 -26.17
CA THR A 57 -15.16 -19.95 -26.24
C THR A 57 -16.04 -19.86 -27.49
N SER A 58 -16.50 -18.66 -27.84
CA SER A 58 -17.30 -18.40 -29.06
C SER A 58 -16.51 -18.67 -30.34
N ILE A 59 -15.24 -18.29 -30.38
CA ILE A 59 -14.36 -18.57 -31.52
C ILE A 59 -14.08 -20.08 -31.63
N SER A 60 -13.86 -20.74 -30.49
CA SER A 60 -13.62 -22.18 -30.41
C SER A 60 -14.85 -23.00 -30.83
N SER A 61 -16.07 -22.57 -30.47
CA SER A 61 -17.30 -23.23 -30.91
C SER A 61 -17.52 -23.08 -32.42
N GLN A 62 -17.35 -21.87 -32.97
CA GLN A 62 -17.43 -21.62 -34.42
C GLN A 62 -16.41 -22.45 -35.21
N LYS A 63 -15.21 -22.67 -34.63
CA LYS A 63 -14.19 -23.56 -35.22
C LYS A 63 -14.65 -25.03 -35.25
N SER A 64 -15.39 -25.50 -34.23
CA SER A 64 -15.86 -26.89 -34.19
C SER A 64 -16.91 -27.21 -35.27
N GLU A 65 -17.61 -26.18 -35.75
CA GLU A 65 -18.62 -26.29 -36.82
C GLU A 65 -18.01 -26.28 -38.23
N ILE A 66 -16.75 -25.84 -38.37
CA ILE A 66 -16.06 -25.72 -39.66
C ILE A 66 -14.91 -26.76 -39.76
N PRO A 67 -14.82 -27.57 -40.83
CA PRO A 67 -13.68 -28.46 -41.05
C PRO A 67 -12.34 -27.73 -40.99
N SER A 68 -11.39 -28.24 -40.21
CA SER A 68 -10.07 -27.63 -39.93
C SER A 68 -9.27 -27.28 -41.18
N GLU A 69 -9.41 -28.05 -42.26
CA GLU A 69 -8.76 -27.82 -43.55
C GLU A 69 -9.25 -26.56 -44.29
N LEU A 70 -10.55 -26.22 -44.15
CA LEU A 70 -11.13 -25.02 -44.75
C LEU A 70 -10.70 -23.75 -43.99
N TRP A 71 -10.62 -23.86 -42.66
CA TRP A 71 -10.21 -22.77 -41.79
C TRP A 71 -8.73 -22.39 -41.96
N THR A 72 -7.87 -23.39 -42.11
CA THR A 72 -6.42 -23.18 -42.27
C THR A 72 -6.09 -22.55 -43.62
N LYS A 73 -6.84 -22.91 -44.69
CA LYS A 73 -6.68 -22.32 -46.03
C LYS A 73 -7.12 -20.85 -46.11
N LEU A 74 -8.05 -20.41 -45.26
CA LEU A 74 -8.52 -19.03 -45.21
C LEU A 74 -7.57 -18.09 -44.46
N GLY A 75 -6.55 -18.61 -43.75
CA GLY A 75 -5.40 -17.86 -43.23
C GLY A 75 -5.68 -16.79 -42.15
N GLY A 76 -6.92 -16.39 -41.94
CA GLY A 76 -7.29 -15.18 -41.18
C GLY A 76 -7.29 -15.32 -39.66
N ASN A 77 -7.31 -16.54 -39.10
CA ASN A 77 -7.62 -16.72 -37.68
C ASN A 77 -6.47 -17.17 -36.77
N LYS A 78 -5.31 -17.58 -37.31
CA LYS A 78 -4.12 -17.88 -36.48
C LYS A 78 -3.62 -16.62 -35.76
N ALA A 79 -3.62 -15.49 -36.47
CA ALA A 79 -3.27 -14.19 -35.89
C ALA A 79 -4.25 -13.76 -34.77
N ARG A 80 -5.55 -14.07 -34.90
CA ARG A 80 -6.55 -13.77 -33.85
C ARG A 80 -6.31 -14.58 -32.59
N ILE A 81 -6.06 -15.89 -32.70
CA ILE A 81 -5.75 -16.75 -31.54
C ILE A 81 -4.49 -16.27 -30.83
N GLU A 82 -3.41 -15.99 -31.58
CA GLU A 82 -2.17 -15.46 -31.00
C GLU A 82 -2.36 -14.10 -30.30
N VAL A 83 -3.34 -13.29 -30.73
CA VAL A 83 -3.69 -12.03 -30.08
C VAL A 83 -4.44 -12.27 -28.77
N PHE A 84 -5.36 -13.24 -28.71
CA PHE A 84 -6.05 -13.61 -27.46
C PHE A 84 -5.09 -14.17 -26.41
N ASP A 85 -4.18 -15.06 -26.80
CA ASP A 85 -3.16 -15.59 -25.88
C ASP A 85 -2.29 -14.46 -25.32
N LYS A 86 -1.93 -13.47 -26.15
CA LYS A 86 -1.21 -12.26 -25.69
C LYS A 86 -2.03 -11.43 -24.72
N HIS A 87 -3.33 -11.25 -24.97
CA HIS A 87 -4.19 -10.49 -24.05
C HIS A 87 -4.36 -11.18 -22.70
N LEU A 88 -4.55 -12.51 -22.68
CA LEU A 88 -4.60 -13.30 -21.45
C LEU A 88 -3.28 -13.22 -20.68
N TYR A 89 -2.15 -13.33 -21.38
CA TYR A 89 -0.83 -13.17 -20.78
C TYR A 89 -0.65 -11.77 -20.16
N LEU A 90 -1.08 -10.70 -20.86
CA LEU A 90 -1.02 -9.34 -20.34
C LEU A 90 -1.91 -9.17 -19.09
N LEU A 91 -3.14 -9.70 -19.11
CA LEU A 91 -4.03 -9.64 -17.95
C LEU A 91 -3.46 -10.38 -16.74
N LYS A 92 -2.85 -11.58 -16.94
CA LYS A 92 -2.16 -12.31 -15.85
C LYS A 92 -1.07 -11.42 -15.24
N ASN A 93 -0.17 -10.89 -16.07
CA ASN A 93 0.91 -10.03 -15.59
C ASN A 93 0.41 -8.77 -14.88
N LEU A 94 -0.63 -8.12 -15.41
CA LEU A 94 -1.20 -6.93 -14.79
C LEU A 94 -1.83 -7.26 -13.42
N GLY A 95 -2.47 -8.43 -13.30
CA GLY A 95 -2.93 -8.97 -12.02
C GLY A 95 -1.79 -9.18 -11.01
N VAL A 96 -0.63 -9.67 -11.46
CA VAL A 96 0.56 -9.83 -10.60
C VAL A 96 1.08 -8.49 -10.10
N TYR A 97 1.29 -7.53 -11.00
CA TYR A 97 1.73 -6.18 -10.61
C TYR A 97 0.74 -5.51 -9.66
N ARG A 98 -0.57 -5.68 -9.89
CA ARG A 98 -1.61 -5.16 -9.00
C ARG A 98 -1.56 -5.80 -7.61
N LYS A 99 -1.34 -7.11 -7.51
CA LYS A 99 -1.18 -7.80 -6.21
C LYS A 99 0.04 -7.29 -5.45
N GLN A 100 1.16 -7.08 -6.14
CA GLN A 100 2.37 -6.52 -5.54
C GLN A 100 2.17 -5.07 -5.07
N ALA A 101 1.59 -4.22 -5.92
CA ALA A 101 1.26 -2.85 -5.56
C ALA A 101 0.31 -2.78 -4.36
N LEU A 102 -0.70 -3.66 -4.30
CA LEU A 102 -1.60 -3.77 -3.16
C LEU A 102 -0.85 -4.11 -1.87
N ALA A 103 0.06 -5.09 -1.90
CA ALA A 103 0.86 -5.45 -0.74
C ALA A 103 1.68 -4.27 -0.22
N HIS A 104 2.32 -3.49 -1.11
CA HIS A 104 3.03 -2.27 -0.74
C HIS A 104 2.12 -1.21 -0.13
N VAL A 105 0.98 -0.91 -0.76
CA VAL A 105 0.06 0.13 -0.27
C VAL A 105 -0.52 -0.24 1.10
N VAL A 106 -0.92 -1.50 1.30
CA VAL A 106 -1.44 -1.97 2.59
C VAL A 106 -0.36 -1.89 3.67
N ALA A 107 0.87 -2.29 3.38
CA ALA A 107 1.96 -2.22 4.35
C ALA A 107 2.34 -0.77 4.69
N ALA A 108 2.39 0.12 3.70
CA ALA A 108 2.61 1.54 3.90
C ALA A 108 1.49 2.15 4.77
N LEU A 109 0.23 1.81 4.51
CA LEU A 109 -0.92 2.28 5.29
C LEU A 109 -0.86 1.81 6.74
N GLN A 110 -0.51 0.54 6.98
CA GLN A 110 -0.29 0.02 8.34
C GLN A 110 0.83 0.78 9.06
N THR A 111 1.93 1.06 8.36
CA THR A 111 3.06 1.82 8.90
C THR A 111 2.64 3.24 9.26
N LEU A 112 1.91 3.92 8.38
CA LEU A 112 1.44 5.29 8.59
C LEU A 112 0.46 5.38 9.77
N ARG A 113 -0.45 4.41 9.92
CA ARG A 113 -1.38 4.34 11.06
C ARG A 113 -0.63 4.15 12.38
N ALA A 114 0.32 3.21 12.44
CA ALA A 114 1.16 3.03 13.63
C ALA A 114 1.96 4.30 13.96
N LEU A 115 2.48 4.99 12.94
CA LEU A 115 3.15 6.28 13.11
C LEU A 115 2.22 7.34 13.69
N SER A 116 0.97 7.40 13.22
CA SER A 116 -0.07 8.31 13.73
C SER A 116 -0.36 8.05 15.21
N ASP A 117 -0.52 6.78 15.59
CA ASP A 117 -0.81 6.37 16.98
C ASP A 117 0.37 6.73 17.91
N ASP A 118 1.61 6.39 17.52
CA ASP A 118 2.82 6.72 18.29
C ASP A 118 2.98 8.25 18.46
N MET A 119 2.49 9.05 17.50
CA MET A 119 2.49 10.51 17.59
C MET A 119 1.44 11.08 18.52
N GLU A 120 0.25 10.47 18.57
CA GLU A 120 -0.78 10.83 19.54
C GLU A 120 -0.30 10.55 20.97
N ASP A 121 0.29 9.37 21.20
CA ASP A 121 0.96 9.01 22.45
C ASP A 121 2.03 10.06 22.85
N MET A 122 2.87 10.48 21.91
CA MET A 122 3.90 11.48 22.17
C MET A 122 3.31 12.85 22.49
N ARG A 123 2.22 13.25 21.83
CA ARG A 123 1.52 14.50 22.11
C ARG A 123 0.98 14.50 23.54
N GLU A 124 0.27 13.45 23.94
CA GLU A 124 -0.30 13.32 25.28
C GLU A 124 0.78 13.41 26.36
N ARG A 125 1.93 12.74 26.16
CA ARG A 125 3.04 12.75 27.14
C ARG A 125 3.73 14.10 27.26
N VAL A 126 3.75 14.90 26.19
CA VAL A 126 4.32 16.25 26.22
C VAL A 126 3.35 17.25 26.84
N THR A 127 2.04 17.06 26.69
CA THR A 127 1.00 17.95 27.25
C THR A 127 0.57 17.58 28.67
N ALA A 128 0.66 16.32 29.10
CA ALA A 128 0.22 15.87 30.43
C ALA A 128 0.87 16.63 31.61
N PRO A 129 2.15 17.03 31.55
CA PRO A 129 2.79 17.90 32.54
C PRO A 129 2.14 19.27 32.72
N GLU A 130 1.41 19.79 31.74
CA GLU A 130 0.72 21.08 31.84
C GLU A 130 -0.62 20.97 32.61
N LEU A 131 -1.18 19.76 32.73
CA LEU A 131 -2.45 19.50 33.42
C LEU A 131 -2.28 19.33 34.94
N VAL A 132 -1.07 18.94 35.38
CA VAL A 132 -0.72 18.76 36.79
C VAL A 132 0.26 19.87 37.13
N GLY A 133 -0.20 20.94 37.78
CA GLY A 133 0.47 22.25 37.90
C GLY A 133 1.87 22.34 38.55
N GLU A 134 2.66 21.27 38.60
CA GLU A 134 4.08 21.29 38.94
C GLU A 134 4.95 21.11 37.69
N SER A 135 5.90 22.03 37.51
CA SER A 135 6.92 22.01 36.45
C SER A 135 7.67 20.67 36.43
N VAL A 136 7.24 19.73 35.59
CA VAL A 136 7.93 18.44 35.41
C VAL A 136 9.41 18.68 35.03
N PRO A 137 10.37 17.98 35.67
CA PRO A 137 11.79 18.17 35.39
C PRO A 137 12.13 17.89 33.92
N VAL A 138 13.04 18.68 33.35
CA VAL A 138 13.44 18.58 31.93
C VAL A 138 13.99 17.21 31.57
N ASP A 139 14.70 16.57 32.49
CA ASP A 139 15.25 15.22 32.31
C ASP A 139 14.14 14.18 32.10
N VAL A 140 12.97 14.39 32.72
CA VAL A 140 11.79 13.51 32.58
C VAL A 140 11.12 13.74 31.23
N HIS A 141 11.03 15.00 30.78
CA HIS A 141 10.52 15.34 29.45
C HIS A 141 11.39 14.77 28.33
N LEU A 142 12.71 15.03 28.38
CA LEU A 142 13.66 14.51 27.40
C LEU A 142 13.64 12.98 27.38
N ARG A 143 13.59 12.33 28.55
CA ARG A 143 13.47 10.88 28.64
C ARG A 143 12.19 10.35 28.02
N SER A 144 11.04 11.00 28.24
CA SER A 144 9.78 10.62 27.59
C SER A 144 9.85 10.77 26.07
N ILE A 145 10.47 11.84 25.55
CA ILE A 145 10.68 12.03 24.11
C ILE A 145 11.59 10.94 23.55
N THR A 146 12.72 10.65 24.21
CA THR A 146 13.65 9.60 23.77
C THR A 146 13.00 8.23 23.72
N ILE A 147 12.20 7.87 24.74
CA ILE A 147 11.47 6.60 24.77
C ILE A 147 10.44 6.53 23.63
N GLY A 148 9.70 7.62 23.39
CA GLY A 148 8.75 7.71 22.27
C GLY A 148 9.43 7.54 20.90
N LEU A 149 10.60 8.16 20.73
CA LEU A 149 11.37 8.06 19.48
C LEU A 149 11.91 6.65 19.23
N GLU A 150 12.41 5.96 20.27
CA GLU A 150 12.91 4.59 20.13
C GLU A 150 11.77 3.63 19.77
N ARG A 151 10.60 3.78 20.42
CA ARG A 151 9.38 3.03 20.05
C ARG A 151 9.00 3.24 18.59
N LEU A 152 8.94 4.50 18.14
CA LEU A 152 8.60 4.83 16.75
C LEU A 152 9.55 4.16 15.76
N LYS A 153 10.84 4.14 16.08
CA LYS A 153 11.86 3.49 15.27
C LYS A 153 11.68 1.97 15.24
N GLU A 154 11.38 1.33 16.36
CA GLU A 154 11.07 -0.11 16.42
C GLU A 154 9.80 -0.47 15.65
N SER A 155 8.71 0.30 15.81
CA SER A 155 7.46 0.14 15.07
C SER A 155 7.71 0.17 13.57
N ARG A 156 8.52 1.12 13.09
CA ARG A 156 8.91 1.25 11.68
C ARG A 156 9.70 0.03 11.18
N VAL A 157 10.64 -0.49 11.97
CA VAL A 157 11.43 -1.68 11.58
C VAL A 157 10.51 -2.89 11.43
N LYS A 158 9.66 -3.15 12.43
CA LYS A 158 8.72 -4.28 12.39
C LYS A 158 7.72 -4.17 11.24
N ALA A 159 7.26 -2.96 10.94
CA ALA A 159 6.36 -2.74 9.81
C ALA A 159 7.04 -3.06 8.47
N LYS A 160 8.30 -2.65 8.31
CA LYS A 160 9.11 -2.97 7.12
C LYS A 160 9.38 -4.47 6.96
N GLU A 161 9.69 -5.17 8.06
CA GLU A 161 9.88 -6.63 8.01
C GLU A 161 8.62 -7.37 7.54
N ARG A 162 7.45 -6.93 8.03
CA ARG A 162 6.16 -7.49 7.61
C ARG A 162 5.83 -7.17 6.14
N GLU A 163 6.19 -5.97 5.67
CA GLU A 163 6.09 -5.59 4.26
C GLU A 163 6.91 -6.55 3.38
N ASP A 164 8.20 -6.72 3.71
CA ASP A 164 9.12 -7.56 2.95
C ASP A 164 8.67 -9.03 2.93
N GLU A 165 8.03 -9.50 4.01
CA GLU A 165 7.45 -10.85 4.09
C GLU A 165 6.19 -10.99 3.21
N ALA A 166 5.28 -10.02 3.27
CA ALA A 166 4.06 -10.02 2.46
C ALA A 166 4.38 -10.01 0.96
N ILE A 167 5.33 -9.19 0.54
CA ILE A 167 5.81 -9.13 -0.86
C ILE A 167 6.40 -10.48 -1.28
N ARG A 168 7.26 -11.08 -0.44
CA ARG A 168 7.83 -12.40 -0.73
C ARG A 168 6.77 -13.47 -0.91
N ARG A 169 5.70 -13.47 -0.11
CA ARG A 169 4.58 -14.42 -0.26
C ARG A 169 3.85 -14.23 -1.58
N VAL A 170 3.57 -12.98 -1.97
CA VAL A 170 2.92 -12.69 -3.26
C VAL A 170 3.78 -13.19 -4.44
N LEU A 171 5.09 -12.97 -4.38
CA LEU A 171 6.03 -13.46 -5.39
C LEU A 171 6.12 -14.98 -5.45
N GLN A 172 6.03 -15.68 -4.32
CA GLN A 172 6.10 -17.14 -4.25
C GLN A 172 4.82 -17.80 -4.77
N LEU A 173 3.64 -17.25 -4.46
CA LEU A 173 2.36 -17.76 -4.94
C LEU A 173 2.26 -17.68 -6.47
N ASP A 174 2.83 -16.64 -7.08
CA ASP A 174 2.82 -16.47 -8.53
C ASP A 174 3.78 -17.40 -9.29
N GLN A 175 4.80 -17.95 -8.62
CA GLN A 175 5.69 -18.96 -9.22
C GLN A 175 5.09 -20.38 -9.21
N ALA A 176 3.98 -20.59 -8.51
CA ALA A 176 3.32 -21.88 -8.37
C ALA A 176 2.12 -22.09 -9.32
N ASP A 177 1.65 -21.01 -9.99
CA ASP A 177 0.49 -20.96 -10.91
C ASP A 177 0.88 -20.64 -12.37
#